data_AF-A0A3M2HZF1-F1
#
_entry.id   AF-A0A3M2HZF1-F1
#
_cell.length_a   1.000
_cell.length_b   1.000
_cell.length_c   1.000
_cell.angle_alpha   90.00
_cell.angle_beta   90.00
_cell.angle_gamma   90.00
#
_symmetry.space_group_name_H-M   'P 1'
#
loop_
_entity.id
_entity.type
_entity.pdbx_description
1 polymer ?
#
loop_
_entity_poly.entity_id
_entity_poly.type
_entity_poly.pdbx_seq_one_letter_code
_entity_poly.pdbx_strand_id
1 'polypeptide(L)'
;MGGEDVSELEILRRFLGLCVLGHYAVLLVWFGVFVFVGDGLYRLHARWFRLGREAFDALHYGGLAAYKIGVLLFFFVPWFALR
;
A
#
# COMPACT_ATOMS: atom_id res chain seq x y z
N MET A 1 18.77 0.68 32.90
CA MET A 1 19.00 1.06 31.50
C MET A 1 18.15 0.21 30.55
N GLY A 2 18.13 -1.13 30.62
CA GLY A 2 17.35 -1.96 29.68
C GLY A 2 15.80 -1.96 29.80
N GLY A 3 15.19 -1.15 30.67
CA GLY A 3 13.73 -1.06 30.78
C GLY A 3 13.12 -0.04 29.80
N GLU A 4 13.85 1.02 29.50
CA GLU A 4 13.41 2.07 28.57
C GLU A 4 13.52 1.58 27.12
N ASP A 5 14.62 0.91 26.77
CA ASP A 5 14.84 0.32 25.44
C ASP A 5 13.73 -0.67 25.04
N VAL A 6 13.29 -1.52 25.98
CA VAL A 6 12.21 -2.49 25.72
C VAL A 6 10.88 -1.79 25.48
N SER A 7 10.60 -0.70 26.21
CA SER A 7 9.39 0.12 26.01
C SER A 7 9.42 0.82 24.65
N GLU A 8 10.56 1.34 24.22
CA GLU A 8 10.72 1.99 22.91
C GLU A 8 10.51 1.01 21.74
N LEU A 9 11.06 -0.20 21.83
CA LEU A 9 10.86 -1.24 20.82
C LEU A 9 9.39 -1.67 20.72
N GLU A 10 8.66 -1.73 21.83
CA GLU A 10 7.23 -2.04 21.80
C GLU A 10 6.41 -0.92 21.13
N ILE A 11 6.73 0.35 21.40
CA ILE A 11 6.09 1.50 20.75
C ILE A 11 6.35 1.46 19.24
N LEU A 12 7.59 1.25 18.84
CA LEU A 12 7.97 1.18 17.42
C LEU A 12 7.27 0.01 16.72
N ARG A 13 7.20 -1.16 17.36
CA ARG A 13 6.47 -2.32 16.83
C ARG A 13 4.97 -2.03 16.68
N ARG A 14 4.33 -1.38 17.66
CA ARG A 14 2.91 -0.99 17.54
C ARG A 14 2.70 -0.01 16.39
N PHE A 15 3.55 1.00 16.27
CA PHE A 15 3.50 1.98 15.19
C PHE A 15 3.65 1.32 13.82
N LEU A 16 4.69 0.52 13.61
CA LEU A 16 4.92 -0.19 12.34
C LEU A 16 3.77 -1.13 11.99
N GLY A 17 3.18 -1.81 12.98
CA GLY A 17 2.01 -2.67 12.79
C GLY A 17 0.77 -1.89 12.31
N LEU A 18 0.52 -0.70 12.89
CA LEU A 18 -0.55 0.19 12.44
C LEU A 18 -0.28 0.72 11.02
N CYS A 19 0.98 1.01 10.67
CA CYS A 19 1.35 1.38 9.31
C CYS A 19 1.06 0.25 8.32
N VAL A 20 1.45 -0.99 8.62
CA VAL A 20 1.13 -2.15 7.77
C VAL A 20 -0.38 -2.25 7.54
N LEU A 21 -1.18 -2.17 8.61
CA LEU A 21 -2.63 -2.25 8.50
C LEU A 21 -3.21 -1.13 7.63
N GLY A 22 -2.80 0.12 7.88
CA GLY A 22 -3.26 1.27 7.13
C GLY A 22 -2.89 1.20 5.64
N HIS A 23 -1.65 0.80 5.34
CA HIS A 23 -1.21 0.64 3.96
C HIS A 23 -1.93 -0.48 3.21
N TYR A 24 -2.23 -1.60 3.89
CA TYR A 24 -3.05 -2.66 3.30
C TYR A 24 -4.50 -2.22 3.09
N ALA A 25 -5.07 -1.38 3.98
CA ALA A 25 -6.39 -0.79 3.75
C ALA A 25 -6.40 0.08 2.48
N VAL A 26 -5.35 0.90 2.26
CA VAL A 26 -5.20 1.68 1.02
C VAL A 26 -5.11 0.76 -0.21
N LEU A 27 -4.32 -0.31 -0.14
CA LEU A 27 -4.24 -1.31 -1.23
C LEU A 27 -5.60 -1.94 -1.54
N LEU A 28 -6.37 -2.31 -0.51
CA LEU A 28 -7.70 -2.92 -0.68
C LEU A 28 -8.70 -1.94 -1.29
N VAL A 29 -8.69 -0.67 -0.85
CA VAL A 29 -9.54 0.37 -1.42
C VAL A 29 -9.16 0.62 -2.87
N TRP A 30 -7.87 0.79 -3.18
CA TRP A 30 -7.40 1.00 -4.55
C TRP A 30 -7.79 -0.19 -5.43
N PHE A 31 -7.53 -1.41 -4.99
CA PHE A 31 -7.93 -2.63 -5.70
C PHE A 31 -9.45 -2.68 -5.93
N GLY A 32 -10.26 -2.40 -4.91
CA GLY A 32 -11.72 -2.37 -5.01
C GLY A 32 -12.20 -1.31 -6.02
N VAL A 33 -11.67 -0.09 -5.94
CA VAL A 33 -12.00 0.97 -6.91
C VAL A 33 -11.64 0.54 -8.34
N PHE A 34 -10.48 -0.08 -8.53
CA PHE A 34 -10.04 -0.54 -9.84
C PHE A 34 -10.92 -1.68 -10.38
N VAL A 35 -11.32 -2.64 -9.55
CA VAL A 35 -12.15 -3.78 -9.96
C VAL A 35 -13.61 -3.37 -10.20
N PHE A 36 -14.21 -2.60 -9.30
CA PHE A 36 -15.65 -2.28 -9.37
C PHE A 36 -15.95 -1.01 -10.17
N VAL A 37 -15.02 -0.06 -10.23
CA VAL A 37 -15.21 1.27 -10.84
C VAL A 37 -14.19 1.52 -11.96
N GLY A 38 -13.45 0.49 -12.38
CA GLY A 38 -12.35 0.57 -13.35
C GLY A 38 -12.71 1.26 -14.66
N ASP A 39 -13.87 0.94 -15.26
CA ASP A 39 -14.29 1.54 -16.52
C ASP A 39 -14.64 3.03 -16.38
N GLY A 40 -15.27 3.40 -15.26
CA GLY A 40 -15.56 4.80 -14.95
C GLY A 40 -14.27 5.60 -14.71
N LEU A 41 -13.34 5.02 -13.97
CA LEU A 41 -12.03 5.59 -13.68
C LEU A 41 -11.19 5.72 -14.96
N TYR A 42 -11.23 4.72 -15.84
CA TYR A 42 -10.58 4.76 -17.15
C TYR A 42 -11.11 5.90 -18.02
N ARG A 43 -12.44 6.01 -18.19
CA ARG A 43 -13.05 7.11 -18.97
C ARG A 43 -12.70 8.47 -18.41
N LEU A 44 -12.63 8.61 -17.08
CA LEU A 44 -12.21 9.84 -16.44
C LEU A 44 -10.76 10.21 -16.78
N HIS A 45 -9.82 9.28 -16.61
CA HIS A 45 -8.40 9.51 -16.90
C HIS A 45 -8.14 9.72 -18.40
N ALA A 46 -8.85 9.00 -19.26
CA ALA A 46 -8.73 9.12 -20.71
C ALA A 46 -9.18 10.50 -21.25
N ARG A 47 -9.94 11.30 -20.47
CA ARG A 47 -10.29 12.68 -20.84
C ARG A 47 -9.12 13.65 -20.73
N TRP A 48 -8.20 13.42 -19.79
CA TRP A 48 -7.04 14.27 -19.58
C TRP A 48 -5.76 13.72 -20.22
N PHE A 49 -5.69 12.40 -20.42
CA PHE A 49 -4.52 11.71 -20.94
C PHE A 49 -4.90 10.81 -22.11
N ARG A 50 -4.04 10.73 -23.13
CA ARG A 50 -4.19 9.73 -24.21
C ARG A 50 -3.77 8.35 -23.69
N LEU A 51 -4.62 7.72 -22.89
CA LEU A 51 -4.37 6.43 -22.27
C LEU A 51 -5.17 5.31 -22.94
N GLY A 52 -4.48 4.30 -23.45
CA GLY A 52 -5.09 3.03 -23.85
C GLY A 52 -5.56 2.22 -22.65
N ARG A 53 -6.55 1.34 -22.85
CA ARG A 53 -7.08 0.45 -21.81
C ARG A 53 -5.99 -0.43 -21.19
N GLU A 54 -5.17 -1.07 -22.04
CA GLU A 54 -4.07 -1.93 -21.60
C GLU A 54 -3.02 -1.17 -20.79
N ALA A 55 -2.65 0.04 -21.22
CA ALA A 55 -1.71 0.88 -20.48
C ALA A 55 -2.26 1.31 -19.12
N PHE A 56 -3.57 1.60 -19.04
CA PHE A 56 -4.23 1.92 -17.78
C PHE A 56 -4.17 0.72 -16.81
N ASP A 57 -4.51 -0.48 -17.29
CA ASP A 57 -4.51 -1.69 -16.48
C ASP A 57 -3.09 -2.04 -16.01
N ALA A 58 -2.10 -1.95 -16.91
CA ALA A 58 -0.70 -2.17 -16.59
C ALA A 58 -0.19 -1.18 -15.52
N LEU A 59 -0.57 0.10 -15.61
CA LEU A 59 -0.18 1.12 -14.64
C LEU A 59 -0.80 0.88 -13.25
N HIS A 60 -2.08 0.50 -13.20
CA HIS A 60 -2.76 0.22 -11.92
C HIS A 60 -2.26 -1.07 -11.29
N TYR A 61 -2.14 -2.15 -12.07
CA TYR A 61 -1.60 -3.41 -11.59
C TYR A 61 -0.14 -3.27 -11.15
N GLY A 62 0.69 -2.61 -11.96
CA GLY A 62 2.08 -2.29 -11.63
C GLY A 62 2.19 -1.39 -10.40
N GLY A 63 1.34 -0.37 -10.30
CA GLY A 63 1.27 0.53 -9.14
C GLY A 63 0.89 -0.21 -7.85
N LEU A 64 -0.13 -1.07 -7.89
CA LEU A 64 -0.51 -1.94 -6.78
C LEU A 64 0.64 -2.87 -6.36
N ALA A 65 1.33 -3.49 -7.33
CA ALA A 65 2.46 -4.37 -7.07
C ALA A 65 3.64 -3.62 -6.42
N ALA A 66 4.06 -2.50 -7.00
CA ALA A 66 5.14 -1.68 -6.47
C ALA A 66 4.83 -1.14 -5.07
N TYR A 67 3.60 -0.64 -4.86
CA TYR A 67 3.14 -0.17 -3.56
C TYR A 67 3.16 -1.31 -2.53
N LYS A 68 2.61 -2.48 -2.87
CA LYS A 68 2.62 -3.67 -2.01
C LYS A 68 4.04 -4.09 -1.63
N ILE A 69 4.98 -4.07 -2.57
CA ILE A 69 6.40 -4.36 -2.29
C ILE A 69 6.98 -3.31 -1.32
N GLY A 70 6.70 -2.02 -1.53
CA GLY A 70 7.13 -0.97 -0.60
C GLY A 70 6.60 -1.19 0.83
N VAL A 71 5.33 -1.56 0.96
CA VAL A 71 4.72 -1.88 2.27
C VAL A 71 5.42 -3.07 2.93
N LEU A 72 5.73 -4.10 2.15
CA LEU A 72 6.44 -5.28 2.64
C LEU A 72 7.85 -4.92 3.14
N LEU A 73 8.62 -4.19 2.34
CA LEU A 73 10.01 -3.87 2.63
C LEU A 73 10.17 -2.87 3.78
N PHE A 74 9.39 -1.78 3.79
CA PHE A 74 9.60 -0.67 4.71
C PHE A 74 8.80 -0.74 5.99
N PHE A 75 7.72 -1.53 6.04
CA PHE A 75 6.85 -1.58 7.21
C PHE A 75 6.68 -3.00 7.76
N PHE A 76 6.33 -3.96 6.90
CA PHE A 76 6.07 -5.33 7.36
C PHE A 76 7.33 -6.06 7.84
N VAL A 77 8.41 -6.04 7.05
CA VAL A 77 9.67 -6.70 7.43
C VAL A 77 10.22 -6.12 8.74
N PRO A 78 10.33 -4.79 8.93
CA PRO A 78 10.75 -4.20 10.21
C PRO A 78 9.80 -4.54 11.37
N TRP A 79 8.49 -4.49 11.15
CA TRP A 79 7.50 -4.88 12.17
C TRP A 79 7.68 -6.33 12.63
N PHE A 80 7.90 -7.23 11.68
CA PHE A 80 8.09 -8.66 11.94
C PHE A 80 9.42 -8.92 12.65
N ALA A 81 10.48 -8.18 12.30
CA ALA A 81 11.79 -8.30 12.95
C ALA A 81 11.79 -7.88 14.43
N LEU A 82 10.83 -7.04 14.86
CA LEU A 82 10.67 -6.59 16.25
C LEU A 82 9.79 -7.52 17.10
N ARG A 83 9.21 -8.58 16.51
CA ARG A 83 8.42 -9.58 17.23
C ARG A 83 9.32 -10.53 18.01
#